data_AF-A0A1M6QVY4-F1
#
_entry.id   AF-A0A1M6QVY4-F1
#
_cell.length_a   1.000
_cell.length_b   1.000
_cell.length_c   1.000
_cell.angle_alpha   90.00
_cell.angle_beta   90.00
_cell.angle_gamma   90.00
#
_symmetry.space_group_name_H-M   'P 1'
#
loop_
_entity.id
_entity.type
_entity.pdbx_description
1 polymer ?
#
loop_
_entity_poly.entity_id
_entity_poly.type
_entity_poly.pdbx_seq_one_letter_code
_entity_poly.pdbx_strand_id
1 'polypeptide(L)' 'MSQLRVGSRLRLWPKDTYAKYGIVREINANYILVELTEKDPRDHCRHQVGDIIKLPSRGLQVLNEKEFKERYC' A
#
# COMPACT_ATOMS: atom_id res chain seq x y z
N MET A 1 14.77 -1.00 -11.69
CA MET A 1 14.34 -0.48 -10.38
C MET A 1 13.02 0.24 -10.58
N SER A 2 11.89 -0.36 -10.19
CA SER A 2 10.60 0.29 -10.34
C SER A 2 10.46 1.35 -9.26
N GLN A 3 10.63 2.61 -9.64
CA GLN A 3 10.53 3.72 -8.72
C GLN A 3 9.07 3.82 -8.26
N LEU A 4 8.82 3.80 -6.95
CA LEU A 4 7.49 4.09 -6.43
C LEU A 4 7.10 5.51 -6.86
N ARG A 5 5.94 5.66 -7.50
CA ARG A 5 5.45 6.95 -8.00
C ARG A 5 4.08 7.25 -7.42
N VAL A 6 3.78 8.53 -7.26
CA VAL A 6 2.41 8.99 -7.05
C VAL A 6 1.50 8.43 -8.16
N GLY A 7 0.32 7.96 -7.78
CA GLY A 7 -0.63 7.23 -8.63
C GLY A 7 -0.40 5.72 -8.69
N SER A 8 0.70 5.20 -8.12
CA SER A 8 0.95 3.75 -8.12
C SER A 8 0.00 3.03 -7.17
N ARG A 9 -0.60 1.94 -7.63
CA ARG A 9 -1.37 1.02 -6.78
C ARG A 9 -0.43 0.07 -6.03
N LEU A 10 -0.71 -0.13 -4.76
CA LEU A 10 0.08 -0.92 -3.83
C LEU A 10 -0.79 -1.86 -3.01
N ARG A 11 -0.22 -3.00 -2.63
CA ARG A 11 -0.78 -3.85 -1.58
C ARG A 11 -0.21 -3.41 -0.24
N LEU A 12 -1.09 -3.06 0.70
CA LEU A 12 -0.73 -2.71 2.06
C LEU A 12 -0.72 -3.95 2.94
N TRP A 13 0.19 -3.96 3.92
CA TRP A 13 0.37 -5.04 4.90
C TRP A 13 0.37 -6.44 4.26
N PRO A 14 1.42 -6.83 3.52
CA PRO A 14 1.45 -8.10 2.81
C PRO A 14 1.35 -9.34 3.71
N LYS A 15 1.60 -9.19 5.02
CA LYS A 15 1.45 -10.24 6.02
C LYS A 15 0.03 -10.36 6.57
N ASP A 16 -0.85 -9.41 6.28
CA ASP A 16 -2.25 -9.51 6.70
C ASP A 16 -2.95 -10.62 5.92
N THR A 17 -3.79 -11.38 6.63
CA THR A 17 -4.64 -12.43 6.06
C THR A 17 -5.60 -11.88 5.02
N TYR A 18 -6.05 -10.63 5.20
CA TYR A 18 -6.96 -9.94 4.30
C TYR A 18 -6.22 -8.88 3.49
N ALA A 19 -6.27 -9.00 2.17
CA ALA A 19 -5.57 -8.08 1.29
C ALA A 19 -6.23 -6.70 1.30
N LYS A 20 -5.39 -5.66 1.31
CA LYS A 20 -5.81 -4.27 1.18
C LYS A 20 -4.97 -3.61 0.11
N TYR A 21 -5.59 -2.79 -0.71
CA TYR A 21 -4.90 -2.04 -1.73
C TYR A 21 -5.15 -0.55 -1.57
N GLY A 22 -4.14 0.22 -1.92
CA GLY A 22 -4.25 1.67 -1.97
C GLY A 22 -3.42 2.28 -3.07
N ILE A 23 -3.69 3.55 -3.35
CA ILE A 23 -2.98 4.34 -4.36
C ILE A 23 -2.12 5.36 -3.65
N VAL A 24 -0.86 5.46 -4.05
CA VAL A 24 0.06 6.49 -3.53
C VAL A 24 -0.44 7.86 -3.97
N ARG A 25 -0.73 8.74 -3.01
CA ARG A 25 -1.10 10.14 -3.28
C ARG A 25 0.10 11.07 -3.14
N GLU A 26 1.02 10.75 -2.24
CA GLU A 26 2.17 11.59 -1.98
C GLU A 26 3.37 10.75 -1.57
N ILE A 27 4.56 11.13 -2.04
CA ILE A 27 5.83 10.54 -1.62
C ILE A 27 6.68 11.67 -1.11
N ASN A 28 7.07 11.57 0.15
CA ASN A 28 7.93 12.51 0.83
C ASN A 28 9.16 11.76 1.39
N ALA A 29 10.23 12.50 1.68
CA ALA A 29 11.48 11.88 2.15
C ALA A 29 11.29 11.07 3.46
N ASN A 30 10.31 11.46 4.28
CA ASN A 30 10.03 10.85 5.59
C ASN A 30 8.77 9.97 5.61
N TYR A 31 7.86 10.09 4.64
CA TYR A 31 6.60 9.38 4.64
C TYR A 31 5.99 9.25 3.24
N ILE A 32 5.05 8.33 3.11
CA ILE A 32 4.26 8.08 1.91
C ILE A 32 2.80 8.16 2.33
N LEU A 33 2.00 8.93 1.61
CA LEU A 33 0.54 8.95 1.78
C LEU A 33 -0.07 7.99 0.77
N VAL A 34 -0.89 7.07 1.27
CA VAL A 34 -1.59 6.08 0.46
C VAL A 34 -3.07 6.18 0.77
N GLU A 35 -3.90 6.39 -0.25
CA GLU A 35 -5.35 6.33 -0.13
C GLU A 35 -5.80 4.88 -0.30
N LEU A 36 -6.56 4.35 0.65
CA LEU A 36 -7.10 3.00 0.56
C LEU A 36 -8.17 2.96 -0.52
N THR A 37 -8.02 2.13 -1.54
CA THR A 37 -8.99 2.01 -2.64
C THR A 37 -9.73 0.70 -2.64
N GLU A 38 -9.16 -0.32 -2.01
CA GLU A 38 -9.77 -1.65 -1.94
C GLU A 38 -9.44 -2.32 -0.61
N LYS A 39 -10.42 -3.03 -0.09
CA LYS A 39 -10.33 -3.76 1.17
C LYS A 39 -11.14 -5.04 1.04
N ASP A 40 -10.61 -6.15 1.54
CA ASP A 40 -11.37 -7.38 1.60
C ASP A 40 -12.64 -7.18 2.45
N PRO A 41 -13.82 -7.63 2.00
CA PRO A 41 -15.07 -7.47 2.74
C PRO A 41 -15.08 -8.17 4.12
N ARG A 42 -14.20 -9.15 4.34
CA ARG A 42 -14.04 -9.84 5.63
C ARG A 42 -13.11 -9.10 6.58
N ASP A 43 -12.45 -8.04 6.11
CA ASP A 43 -11.60 -7.22 6.93
C ASP A 43 -12.44 -6.22 7.74
N HIS A 44 -12.50 -6.42 9.05
CA HIS A 44 -13.20 -5.53 9.99
C HIS A 44 -12.26 -4.47 10.60
N CYS A 45 -11.04 -4.29 10.07
CA CYS A 45 -10.15 -3.23 10.52
C CYS A 45 -10.78 -1.84 10.41
N ARG A 46 -10.28 -0.91 11.23
CA ARG A 46 -10.75 0.48 11.33
C ARG A 46 -10.66 1.27 10.01
N HIS A 47 -9.73 0.92 9.13
CA HIS A 47 -9.54 1.64 7.87
C HIS A 47 -10.65 1.30 6.86
N GLN A 48 -11.18 2.34 6.24
CA GLN A 48 -12.21 2.28 5.20
C GLN A 48 -11.63 2.65 3.83
N VAL A 49 -12.32 2.23 2.77
CA VAL A 49 -12.00 2.72 1.42
C VAL A 49 -12.22 4.24 1.38
N GLY A 50 -11.24 4.97 0.85
CA GLY A 50 -11.15 6.43 0.88
C GLY A 50 -10.26 6.98 1.99
N ASP A 51 -9.86 6.17 2.98
CA ASP A 51 -8.97 6.63 4.06
C ASP A 51 -7.57 6.92 3.54
N ILE A 52 -6.96 8.01 4.03
CA ILE A 52 -5.56 8.34 3.76
C ILE A 52 -4.69 7.81 4.89
N ILE A 53 -3.81 6.87 4.55
CA ILE A 53 -2.86 6.26 5.47
C ILE A 53 -1.49 6.88 5.27
N LYS A 54 -0.92 7.38 6.36
CA LYS A 54 0.45 7.90 6.40
C LYS A 54 1.43 6.82 6.85
N LEU A 55 2.29 6.40 5.94
CA LEU A 55 3.28 5.36 6.15
C LEU A 55 4.68 5.98 6.23
N PRO A 56 5.53 5.62 7.22
CA PRO A 56 6.89 6.16 7.29
C PRO A 56 7.75 5.60 6.15
N SER A 57 8.51 6.45 5.44
CA SER A 57 9.35 5.98 4.31
C SER A 57 10.52 5.09 4.77
N ARG A 58 10.94 5.20 6.05
CA ARG A 58 12.01 4.39 6.64
C ARG A 58 11.50 2.99 6.99
N GLY A 59 12.13 1.97 6.40
CA GLY A 59 11.86 0.56 6.71
C GLY A 59 10.67 -0.05 5.97
N LEU A 60 9.95 0.72 5.15
CA LEU A 60 8.87 0.22 4.32
C LEU A 60 9.43 -0.34 3.01
N GLN A 61 9.42 -1.67 2.88
CA GLN A 61 9.56 -2.33 1.59
C GLN A 61 8.24 -2.18 0.83
N VAL A 62 8.05 -1.00 0.22
CA VAL A 62 6.89 -0.76 -0.63
C VAL A 62 7.12 -1.43 -1.98
N LEU A 63 6.75 -2.70 -2.07
CA LEU A 63 6.76 -3.42 -3.33
C LEU A 63 5.51 -3.04 -4.12
N ASN A 64 5.68 -2.68 -5.39
CA ASN A 64 4.53 -2.54 -6.28
C ASN A 64 3.90 -3.92 -6.54
N GLU A 65 2.64 -3.95 -7.02
CA GLU A 65 1.90 -5.20 -7.21
C GLU A 65 2.65 -6.21 -8.10
N LYS A 66 3.36 -5.72 -9.13
CA LYS A 66 4.14 -6.55 -10.05
C LYS A 66 5.35 -7.17 -9.34
N GLU A 67 6.13 -6.38 -8.62
CA GLU A 67 7.30 -6.85 -7.86
C GLU A 67 6.90 -7.77 -6.70
N PHE A 68 5.72 -7.58 -6.11
CA PHE A 68 5.18 -8.52 -5.14
C PHE A 68 4.86 -9.88 -5.78
N LYS A 69 4.15 -9.88 -6.92
CA LYS A 69 3.85 -11.11 -7.66
C LYS A 69 5.13 -11.84 -8.07
N GLU A 70 6.17 -11.13 -8.50
CA GLU A 70 7.45 -11.72 -8.90
C GLU A 70 8.27 -12.29 -7.72
N ARG A 71 8.09 -11.79 -6.49
CA ARG A 71 8.88 -12.23 -5.32
C ARG A 71 8.21 -13.29 -4.45
N TYR A 72 6.88 -13.36 -4.47
CA TYR A 72 6.11 -14.16 -3.52
C TYR A 72 5.07 -15.09 -4.18
N CYS A 73 4.99 -15.10 -5.51
CA CYS A 73 4.30 -16.13 -6.29
C CYS A 73 5.31 -16.79 -7.24
#